data_AF-A0A0Q4CQC0-F1
#
_entry.id   AF-A0A0Q4CQC0-F1
#
_cell.length_a   1.000
_cell.length_b   1.000
_cell.length_c   1.000
_cell.angle_alpha   90.00
_cell.angle_beta   90.00
_cell.angle_gamma   90.00
#
_symmetry.space_group_name_H-M   'P 1'
#
loop_
_entity.id
_entity.type
_entity.pdbx_description
1 polymer ?
#
loop_
_entity_poly.entity_id
_entity_poly.type
_entity_poly.pdbx_seq_one_letter_code
_entity_poly.pdbx_strand_id
1 'polypeptide(L)'
;MASIYESITDAMMRDGFMSRFCVIEYSGERPAKNPTPVQQPPQPIVDRLVPIISHAGLAAANNAYQEVAFSDGARALLDRFEDECDAAIHHAGDDENLRQLWNRAHLKALRVAALLAVGEAHLNPIVSAAQAEWAVMLMRHGIAAFDKRIRQGEVGEGSDGGREAKVLDICREFLRPGAKMPSGLSNGEQMRESGIVPRNYLQTRTQRVAAFEKHRFGAKAALDMAITTAIANGRIMEVKHDKLVDLFSFHGKAYRVLNLAV
;
A
#
# COMPACT_ATOMS: atom_id res chain seq x y z
N MET A 1 -6.27 15.55 -12.36
CA MET A 1 -7.27 14.57 -11.87
C MET A 1 -6.68 13.98 -10.61
N ALA A 2 -7.36 14.12 -9.47
CA ALA A 2 -6.88 13.47 -8.25
C ALA A 2 -7.05 11.95 -8.41
N SER A 3 -6.01 11.20 -8.06
CA SER A 3 -6.11 9.74 -8.02
C SER A 3 -7.07 9.32 -6.90
N ILE A 4 -7.75 8.18 -7.03
CA ILE A 4 -8.60 7.62 -5.97
C ILE A 4 -7.87 7.58 -4.63
N TYR A 5 -6.57 7.27 -4.66
CA TYR A 5 -5.72 7.18 -3.49
C TYR A 5 -5.52 8.52 -2.76
N GLU A 6 -5.47 9.63 -3.50
CA GLU A 6 -5.31 10.97 -2.91
C GLU A 6 -6.58 11.43 -2.16
N SER A 7 -7.70 10.75 -2.39
CA SER A 7 -8.97 11.02 -1.70
C SER A 7 -9.18 10.13 -0.46
N ILE A 8 -8.28 9.18 -0.21
CA ILE A 8 -8.39 8.27 0.94
C ILE A 8 -7.80 8.94 2.19
N THR A 9 -8.66 9.17 3.17
CA THR A 9 -8.26 9.73 4.47
C THR A 9 -7.92 8.62 5.47
N ASP A 10 -7.14 8.96 6.50
CA ASP A 10 -6.84 8.06 7.62
C ASP A 10 -8.11 7.57 8.33
N ALA A 11 -9.12 8.45 8.50
CA ALA A 11 -10.40 8.05 9.07
C ALA A 11 -11.12 6.99 8.23
N MET A 12 -11.11 7.12 6.90
CA MET A 12 -11.67 6.11 6.00
C MET A 12 -10.92 4.79 6.08
N MET A 13 -9.58 4.82 6.19
CA MET A 13 -8.75 3.63 6.39
C MET A 13 -9.15 2.88 7.66
N ARG A 14 -9.21 3.58 8.79
CA ARG A 14 -9.52 3.00 10.10
C ARG A 14 -10.94 2.46 10.21
N ASP A 15 -11.91 3.08 9.56
CA ASP A 15 -13.30 2.58 9.50
C ASP A 15 -13.47 1.36 8.54
N GLY A 16 -12.34 0.85 8.04
CA GLY A 16 -12.30 -0.32 7.17
C GLY A 16 -12.89 -0.05 5.79
N PHE A 17 -13.00 1.20 5.34
CA PHE A 17 -13.46 1.54 3.99
C PHE A 17 -12.66 0.74 2.95
N MET A 18 -11.34 0.66 3.13
CA MET A 18 -10.46 -0.06 2.21
C MET A 18 -10.62 -1.57 2.23
N SER A 19 -10.93 -2.15 3.39
CA SER A 19 -11.27 -3.56 3.51
C SER A 19 -12.47 -3.96 2.64
N ARG A 20 -13.23 -3.01 2.06
CA ARG A 20 -14.40 -3.29 1.20
C ARG A 20 -14.09 -3.33 -0.30
N PHE A 21 -12.94 -2.80 -0.75
CA PHE A 21 -12.60 -2.73 -2.18
C PHE A 21 -11.73 -3.89 -2.64
N CYS A 22 -11.97 -4.38 -3.85
CA CYS A 22 -11.01 -5.20 -4.60
C CYS A 22 -10.37 -4.28 -5.64
N VAL A 23 -9.11 -3.91 -5.44
CA VAL A 23 -8.43 -2.94 -6.30
C VAL A 23 -7.49 -3.65 -7.25
N ILE A 24 -7.63 -3.32 -8.54
CA ILE A 24 -6.77 -3.78 -9.62
C ILE A 24 -6.12 -2.54 -10.19
N GLU A 25 -4.81 -2.47 -10.11
CA GLU A 25 -4.03 -1.34 -10.62
C GLU A 25 -3.37 -1.71 -11.96
N TYR A 26 -3.48 -0.81 -12.93
CA TYR A 26 -2.73 -0.89 -14.18
C TYR A 26 -1.73 0.25 -14.25
N SER A 27 -0.44 -0.07 -14.16
CA SER A 27 0.66 0.89 -14.25
C SER A 27 1.32 0.93 -15.63
N GLY A 28 0.75 0.23 -16.62
CA GLY A 28 1.28 0.20 -17.98
C GLY A 28 0.95 1.47 -18.77
N GLU A 29 1.64 1.67 -19.89
CA GLU A 29 1.28 2.74 -20.82
C GLU A 29 -0.10 2.50 -21.42
N ARG A 30 -0.78 3.59 -21.79
CA ARG A 30 -2.05 3.49 -22.49
C ARG A 30 -1.82 2.72 -23.81
N PRO A 31 -2.52 1.59 -24.05
CA PRO A 31 -2.37 0.88 -25.31
C PRO A 31 -2.86 1.73 -26.48
N ALA A 32 -2.26 1.53 -27.65
CA ALA A 32 -2.70 2.16 -28.89
C ALA A 32 -4.18 1.84 -29.15
N LYS A 33 -4.89 2.77 -29.81
CA LYS A 33 -6.29 2.56 -30.17
C LYS A 33 -6.42 1.31 -31.04
N ASN A 34 -7.29 0.38 -30.65
CA ASN A 34 -7.66 -0.74 -31.52
C ASN A 34 -8.44 -0.19 -32.74
N PRO A 35 -7.92 -0.28 -33.98
CA PRO A 35 -8.60 0.22 -35.17
C PRO A 35 -9.80 -0.65 -35.58
N THR A 36 -9.81 -1.92 -35.15
CA THR A 36 -10.85 -2.90 -35.46
C THR A 36 -11.44 -3.45 -34.16
N PRO A 37 -12.17 -2.62 -33.39
CA PRO A 37 -12.82 -3.08 -32.18
C PRO A 37 -13.92 -4.08 -32.53
N VAL A 38 -13.93 -5.19 -31.80
CA VAL A 38 -15.02 -6.18 -31.83
C VAL A 38 -16.29 -5.51 -31.31
N GLN A 39 -17.29 -5.34 -32.18
CA GLN A 39 -18.54 -4.62 -31.87
C GLN A 39 -19.58 -5.48 -31.13
N GLN A 40 -19.50 -6.79 -31.32
CA GLN A 40 -20.43 -7.76 -30.72
C GLN A 40 -19.63 -8.86 -30.05
N PRO A 41 -20.04 -9.30 -28.84
CA PRO A 41 -19.36 -10.40 -28.18
C PRO A 41 -19.43 -11.67 -29.07
N PRO A 42 -18.33 -12.41 -29.21
CA PRO A 42 -18.32 -13.69 -29.92
C PRO A 42 -19.43 -14.62 -29.41
N GLN A 43 -20.13 -15.29 -30.32
CA GLN A 43 -21.24 -16.19 -29.98
C GLN A 43 -20.87 -17.25 -28.91
N PRO A 44 -19.66 -17.87 -28.92
CA PRO A 44 -19.29 -18.82 -27.87
C PRO A 44 -19.25 -18.22 -26.46
N ILE A 45 -18.97 -16.91 -26.32
CA ILE A 45 -19.02 -16.23 -25.03
C ILE A 45 -20.47 -16.02 -24.62
N VAL A 46 -21.34 -15.61 -25.55
CA VAL A 46 -22.78 -15.44 -25.31
C VAL A 46 -23.40 -16.76 -24.87
N ASP A 47 -23.15 -17.84 -25.60
CA ASP A 47 -23.67 -19.18 -25.31
C ASP A 47 -23.24 -19.69 -23.93
N ARG A 48 -22.08 -19.25 -23.44
CA ARG A 48 -21.59 -19.59 -22.10
C ARG A 48 -22.20 -18.71 -21.01
N LEU A 49 -22.36 -17.40 -21.24
CA LEU A 49 -22.83 -16.46 -20.22
C LEU A 49 -24.35 -16.48 -20.04
N VAL A 50 -25.12 -16.67 -21.11
CA VAL A 50 -26.59 -16.65 -21.06
C VAL A 50 -27.16 -17.70 -20.09
N PRO A 51 -26.70 -18.96 -20.08
CA PRO A 51 -27.16 -19.95 -19.11
C PRO A 51 -26.85 -19.56 -17.65
N ILE A 52 -25.64 -19.04 -17.39
CA ILE A 52 -25.21 -18.62 -16.06
C ILE A 52 -26.11 -17.50 -15.53
N ILE A 53 -26.36 -16.47 -16.36
CA ILE A 53 -27.21 -15.33 -16.01
C ILE A 53 -28.65 -15.78 -15.81
N SER A 54 -29.17 -16.64 -16.68
CA SER A 54 -30.53 -17.17 -16.57
C SER A 54 -30.71 -17.97 -15.29
N HIS A 55 -29.75 -18.83 -14.96
CA HIS A 55 -29.74 -19.60 -13.72
C HIS A 55 -29.68 -18.68 -12.48
N ALA A 56 -28.80 -17.69 -12.48
CA ALA A 56 -28.71 -16.71 -11.40
C ALA A 56 -30.02 -15.91 -11.22
N GLY A 57 -30.65 -15.51 -12.32
CA GLY A 57 -31.93 -14.81 -12.29
C GLY A 57 -33.07 -15.66 -11.71
N LEU A 58 -33.14 -16.95 -12.10
CA LEU A 58 -34.10 -17.90 -11.54
C LEU A 58 -33.84 -18.17 -10.05
N ALA A 59 -32.57 -18.33 -9.64
CA ALA A 59 -32.22 -18.53 -8.24
C ALA A 59 -32.65 -17.32 -7.39
N ALA A 60 -32.33 -16.10 -7.85
CA ALA A 60 -32.73 -14.87 -7.16
C ALA A 60 -34.26 -14.72 -7.05
N ALA A 61 -35.00 -15.00 -8.13
CA ALA A 61 -36.46 -14.93 -8.12
C ALA A 61 -37.11 -15.93 -7.13
N ASN A 62 -36.47 -17.07 -6.91
CA ASN A 62 -36.93 -18.11 -5.99
C ASN A 62 -36.34 -17.97 -4.57
N ASN A 63 -35.59 -16.90 -4.29
CA ASN A 63 -34.84 -16.74 -3.04
C ASN A 63 -33.94 -17.95 -2.72
N ALA A 64 -33.38 -18.56 -3.77
CA ALA A 64 -32.47 -19.68 -3.71
C ALA A 64 -31.03 -19.22 -3.97
N TYR A 65 -30.07 -20.02 -3.53
CA TYR A 65 -28.66 -19.81 -3.79
C TYR A 65 -28.05 -21.06 -4.43
N GLN A 66 -27.00 -20.87 -5.23
CA GLN A 66 -26.17 -21.96 -5.70
C GLN A 66 -25.08 -22.23 -4.67
N GLU A 67 -25.11 -23.41 -4.07
CA GLU A 67 -24.02 -23.84 -3.20
C GLU A 67 -22.75 -24.09 -4.02
N VAL A 68 -21.61 -23.66 -3.48
CA VAL A 68 -20.30 -23.83 -4.10
C VAL A 68 -19.44 -24.69 -3.20
N ALA A 69 -19.03 -25.84 -3.71
CA ALA A 69 -18.13 -26.74 -2.99
C ALA A 69 -16.67 -26.35 -3.20
N PHE A 70 -15.79 -26.90 -2.38
CA PHE A 70 -14.34 -26.71 -2.49
C PHE A 70 -13.66 -28.07 -2.60
N SER A 71 -12.74 -28.20 -3.56
CA SER A 71 -11.81 -29.32 -3.56
C SER A 71 -10.85 -29.25 -2.36
N ASP A 72 -10.27 -30.38 -1.96
CA ASP A 72 -9.33 -30.43 -0.83
C ASP A 72 -8.13 -29.50 -1.04
N GLY A 73 -7.60 -29.44 -2.27
CA GLY A 73 -6.51 -28.54 -2.63
C GLY A 73 -6.88 -27.06 -2.54
N ALA A 74 -8.11 -26.71 -2.92
CA ALA A 74 -8.62 -25.33 -2.77
C ALA A 74 -8.78 -24.95 -1.30
N ARG A 75 -9.37 -25.83 -0.50
CA ARG A 75 -9.56 -25.63 0.95
C ARG A 75 -8.22 -25.40 1.63
N ALA A 76 -7.24 -26.27 1.40
CA ALA A 76 -5.90 -26.13 1.98
C ALA A 76 -5.19 -24.82 1.58
N LEU A 77 -5.45 -24.27 0.39
CA LEU A 77 -4.88 -22.98 -0.02
C LEU A 77 -5.56 -21.80 0.68
N LEU A 78 -6.89 -21.85 0.83
CA LEU A 78 -7.68 -20.79 1.44
C LEU A 78 -7.48 -20.75 2.96
N ASP A 79 -7.43 -21.91 3.62
CA ASP A 79 -7.15 -22.01 5.06
C ASP A 79 -5.76 -21.43 5.38
N ARG A 80 -4.73 -21.76 4.58
CA ARG A 80 -3.40 -21.15 4.72
C ARG A 80 -3.41 -19.64 4.54
N PHE A 81 -4.29 -19.12 3.68
CA PHE A 81 -4.41 -17.68 3.46
C PHE A 81 -5.16 -17.00 4.60
N GLU A 82 -6.11 -17.69 5.24
CA GLU A 82 -6.73 -17.23 6.49
C GLU A 82 -5.70 -17.07 7.61
N ASP A 83 -4.87 -18.10 7.82
CA ASP A 83 -3.77 -18.05 8.80
C ASP A 83 -2.80 -16.88 8.53
N GLU A 84 -2.49 -16.62 7.26
CA GLU A 84 -1.67 -15.47 6.84
C GLU A 84 -2.35 -14.14 7.18
N CYS A 85 -3.66 -14.01 6.94
CA CYS A 85 -4.42 -12.81 7.26
C CYS A 85 -4.40 -12.55 8.78
N ASP A 86 -4.64 -13.58 9.58
CA ASP A 86 -4.63 -13.47 11.04
C ASP A 86 -3.25 -13.11 11.57
N ALA A 87 -2.20 -13.75 11.06
CA ALA A 87 -0.82 -13.42 11.41
C ALA A 87 -0.47 -11.96 11.08
N ALA A 88 -0.89 -11.46 9.91
CA ALA A 88 -0.65 -10.08 9.51
C ALA A 88 -1.43 -9.07 10.37
N ILE A 89 -2.67 -9.38 10.76
CA ILE A 89 -3.47 -8.55 11.67
C ILE A 89 -2.80 -8.48 13.04
N HIS A 90 -2.32 -9.60 13.58
CA HIS A 90 -1.60 -9.62 14.85
C HIS A 90 -0.28 -8.85 14.78
N HIS A 91 0.48 -9.01 13.68
CA HIS A 91 1.75 -8.31 13.49
C HIS A 91 1.59 -6.79 13.37
N ALA A 92 0.46 -6.32 12.85
CA ALA A 92 0.16 -4.88 12.76
C ALA A 92 -0.04 -4.20 14.13
N GLY A 93 -0.29 -4.96 15.20
CA GLY A 93 -0.43 -4.42 16.56
C GLY A 93 -1.53 -3.37 16.66
N ASP A 94 -1.18 -2.15 17.08
CA ASP A 94 -2.12 -1.03 17.22
C ASP A 94 -2.31 -0.22 15.91
N ASP A 95 -1.62 -0.57 14.83
CA ASP A 95 -1.80 0.09 13.53
C ASP A 95 -3.08 -0.40 12.84
N GLU A 96 -4.17 0.30 13.12
CA GLU A 96 -5.49 0.00 12.55
C GLU A 96 -5.51 0.10 11.02
N ASN A 97 -4.70 0.97 10.41
CA ASN A 97 -4.66 1.09 8.95
C ASN A 97 -4.12 -0.20 8.32
N LEU A 98 -3.06 -0.77 8.91
CA LEU A 98 -2.48 -2.03 8.46
C LEU A 98 -3.41 -3.22 8.74
N ARG A 99 -4.06 -3.25 9.91
CA ARG A 99 -5.05 -4.31 10.23
C ARG A 99 -6.20 -4.35 9.22
N GLN A 100 -6.72 -3.18 8.84
CA GLN A 100 -7.85 -3.08 7.92
C GLN A 100 -7.54 -3.53 6.49
N LEU A 101 -6.26 -3.65 6.10
CA LEU A 101 -5.90 -4.26 4.81
C LEU A 101 -6.27 -5.76 4.77
N TRP A 102 -6.13 -6.44 5.90
CA TRP A 102 -6.24 -7.89 6.00
C TRP A 102 -7.60 -8.37 6.52
N ASN A 103 -8.32 -7.53 7.29
CA ASN A 103 -9.58 -7.84 7.99
C ASN A 103 -10.73 -8.41 7.11
N ARG A 104 -10.60 -8.35 5.78
CA ARG A 104 -11.57 -8.98 4.84
C ARG A 104 -10.91 -9.68 3.65
N ALA A 105 -9.60 -9.86 3.67
CA ALA A 105 -8.86 -10.42 2.56
C ALA A 105 -9.27 -11.88 2.28
N HIS A 106 -9.30 -12.72 3.31
CA HIS A 106 -9.75 -14.11 3.18
C HIS A 106 -11.19 -14.22 2.65
N LEU A 107 -12.14 -13.49 3.25
CA LEU A 107 -13.55 -13.52 2.81
C LEU A 107 -13.73 -13.09 1.35
N LYS A 108 -12.94 -12.13 0.86
CA LYS A 108 -12.94 -11.75 -0.55
C LYS A 108 -12.34 -12.83 -1.44
N ALA A 109 -11.24 -13.47 -1.01
CA ALA A 109 -10.66 -14.59 -1.75
C ALA A 109 -11.68 -15.73 -1.92
N LEU A 110 -12.43 -16.08 -0.87
CA LEU A 110 -13.53 -17.05 -0.94
C LEU A 110 -14.58 -16.66 -1.99
N ARG A 111 -15.02 -15.40 -1.98
CA ARG A 111 -16.02 -14.90 -2.94
C ARG A 111 -15.50 -14.94 -4.38
N VAL A 112 -14.27 -14.50 -4.62
CA VAL A 112 -13.66 -14.51 -5.95
C VAL A 112 -13.50 -15.95 -6.44
N ALA A 113 -12.96 -16.84 -5.61
CA ALA A 113 -12.78 -18.24 -5.96
C ALA A 113 -14.12 -18.93 -6.29
N ALA A 114 -15.16 -18.65 -5.51
CA ALA A 114 -16.51 -19.16 -5.77
C ALA A 114 -17.09 -18.65 -7.08
N LEU A 115 -16.93 -17.36 -7.40
CA LEU A 115 -17.40 -16.79 -8.67
C LEU A 115 -16.66 -17.39 -9.89
N LEU A 116 -15.36 -17.67 -9.76
CA LEU A 116 -14.62 -18.38 -10.81
C LEU A 116 -15.19 -19.78 -11.05
N ALA A 117 -15.47 -20.53 -9.98
CA ALA A 117 -16.08 -21.86 -10.08
C ALA A 117 -17.46 -21.82 -10.73
N VAL A 118 -18.30 -20.83 -10.39
CA VAL A 118 -19.60 -20.61 -11.05
C VAL A 118 -19.43 -20.28 -12.53
N GLY A 119 -18.42 -19.48 -12.89
CA GLY A 119 -18.09 -19.15 -14.28
C GLY A 119 -17.68 -20.37 -15.13
N GLU A 120 -17.18 -21.43 -14.50
CA GLU A 120 -16.84 -22.69 -15.15
C GLU A 120 -18.00 -23.69 -15.16
N ALA A 121 -18.68 -23.88 -14.03
CA ALA A 121 -19.70 -24.91 -13.86
C ALA A 121 -20.85 -24.43 -12.95
N HIS A 122 -21.66 -23.47 -13.41
CA HIS A 122 -22.72 -22.83 -12.63
C HIS A 122 -23.78 -23.75 -11.99
N LEU A 123 -23.98 -24.97 -12.51
CA LEU A 123 -24.93 -25.93 -11.94
C LEU A 123 -24.34 -26.75 -10.78
N ASN A 124 -23.05 -27.06 -10.84
CA ASN A 124 -22.33 -27.85 -9.84
C ASN A 124 -20.93 -27.25 -9.61
N PRO A 125 -20.84 -26.02 -9.09
CA PRO A 125 -19.57 -25.33 -8.98
C PRO A 125 -18.72 -25.92 -7.87
N ILE A 126 -17.48 -26.29 -8.21
CA ILE A 126 -16.47 -26.77 -7.28
C ILE A 126 -15.22 -25.92 -7.48
N VAL A 127 -14.78 -25.23 -6.43
CA VAL A 127 -13.55 -24.44 -6.47
C VAL A 127 -12.35 -25.38 -6.60
N SER A 128 -11.60 -25.19 -7.68
CA SER A 128 -10.33 -25.88 -7.93
C SER A 128 -9.17 -25.17 -7.22
N ALA A 129 -8.06 -25.90 -7.02
CA ALA A 129 -6.85 -25.32 -6.45
C ALA A 129 -6.33 -24.11 -7.26
N ALA A 130 -6.40 -24.17 -8.59
CA ALA A 130 -5.97 -23.08 -9.47
C ALA A 130 -6.84 -21.81 -9.29
N GLN A 131 -8.15 -21.97 -9.12
CA GLN A 131 -9.06 -20.83 -8.86
C GLN A 131 -8.81 -20.21 -7.50
N ALA A 132 -8.57 -21.03 -6.47
CA ALA A 132 -8.19 -20.58 -5.14
C ALA A 132 -6.85 -19.81 -5.16
N GLU A 133 -5.84 -20.37 -5.81
CA GLU A 133 -4.53 -19.73 -5.97
C GLU A 133 -4.64 -18.37 -6.67
N TRP A 134 -5.41 -18.30 -7.76
CA TRP A 134 -5.63 -17.05 -8.48
C TRP A 134 -6.36 -16.01 -7.61
N ALA A 135 -7.38 -16.41 -6.86
CA ALA A 135 -8.12 -15.52 -5.97
C ALA A 135 -7.23 -14.97 -4.84
N VAL A 136 -6.40 -15.81 -4.23
CA VAL A 136 -5.43 -15.41 -3.21
C VAL A 136 -4.40 -14.46 -3.80
N MET A 137 -3.86 -14.77 -4.99
CA MET A 137 -2.92 -13.89 -5.70
C MET A 137 -3.51 -12.50 -5.95
N LEU A 138 -4.76 -12.43 -6.42
CA LEU A 138 -5.46 -11.17 -6.64
C LEU A 138 -5.57 -10.34 -5.35
N MET A 139 -5.94 -10.98 -4.23
CA MET A 139 -6.03 -10.30 -2.94
C MET A 139 -4.67 -9.79 -2.46
N ARG A 140 -3.63 -10.63 -2.52
CA ARG A 140 -2.26 -10.22 -2.15
C ARG A 140 -1.76 -9.04 -2.98
N HIS A 141 -2.06 -9.02 -4.28
CA HIS A 141 -1.68 -7.91 -5.15
C HIS A 141 -2.35 -6.59 -4.72
N GLY A 142 -3.66 -6.64 -4.44
CA GLY A 142 -4.39 -5.47 -3.93
C GLY A 142 -3.84 -4.97 -2.59
N ILE A 143 -3.56 -5.88 -1.65
CA ILE A 143 -2.97 -5.55 -0.34
C ILE A 143 -1.60 -4.90 -0.51
N ALA A 144 -0.73 -5.47 -1.33
CA ALA A 144 0.60 -4.93 -1.59
C ALA A 144 0.56 -3.52 -2.20
N ALA A 145 -0.41 -3.27 -3.09
CA ALA A 145 -0.61 -1.96 -3.69
C ALA A 145 -1.00 -0.89 -2.64
N PHE A 146 -1.75 -1.26 -1.60
CA PHE A 146 -2.11 -0.36 -0.50
C PHE A 146 -1.01 -0.23 0.54
N ASP A 147 -0.39 -1.32 0.98
CA ASP A 147 0.71 -1.31 1.95
C ASP A 147 1.86 -0.42 1.44
N LYS A 148 2.24 -0.56 0.16
CA LYS A 148 3.23 0.30 -0.47
C LYS A 148 2.89 1.78 -0.33
N ARG A 149 1.62 2.16 -0.54
CA ARG A 149 1.17 3.55 -0.50
C ARG A 149 1.08 4.10 0.91
N ILE A 150 0.62 3.29 1.86
CA ILE A 150 0.62 3.64 3.29
C ILE A 150 2.06 3.91 3.74
N ARG A 151 3.01 3.04 3.38
CA ARG A 151 4.45 3.24 3.67
C ARG A 151 5.05 4.42 2.94
N GLN A 152 4.58 4.71 1.73
CA GLN A 152 4.98 5.92 1.01
C GLN A 152 4.35 7.18 1.59
N GLY A 153 3.34 7.01 2.45
CA GLY A 153 2.47 7.98 3.08
C GLY A 153 1.33 8.47 2.18
N GLU A 154 1.29 8.14 0.89
CA GLU A 154 0.28 8.62 -0.07
C GLU A 154 -1.19 8.42 0.37
N VAL A 155 -1.44 7.55 1.34
CA VAL A 155 -2.72 7.32 2.01
C VAL A 155 -2.64 7.82 3.46
N GLY A 156 -3.57 8.70 3.86
CA GLY A 156 -3.59 9.28 5.21
C GLY A 156 -2.65 10.49 5.43
N GLU A 157 -1.96 10.96 4.38
CA GLU A 157 -0.99 12.06 4.37
C GLU A 157 -1.59 13.47 4.53
N GLY A 158 -2.30 13.66 5.64
CA GLY A 158 -2.60 14.95 6.24
C GLY A 158 -2.09 15.05 7.68
N SER A 159 -1.81 13.91 8.32
CA SER A 159 -1.51 13.84 9.76
C SER A 159 -0.04 14.11 10.06
N ASP A 160 0.24 14.59 11.26
CA ASP A 160 1.59 14.89 11.71
C ASP A 160 2.44 13.62 11.87
N GLY A 161 1.81 12.50 12.29
CA GLY A 161 2.47 11.21 12.44
C GLY A 161 2.92 10.61 11.10
N GLY A 162 2.13 10.73 10.03
CA GLY A 162 2.53 10.26 8.69
C GLY A 162 3.72 11.02 8.14
N ARG A 163 3.76 12.35 8.33
CA ARG A 163 4.91 13.17 7.93
C ARG A 163 6.16 12.86 8.75
N GLU A 164 6.00 12.64 10.06
CA GLU A 164 7.10 12.19 10.92
C GLU A 164 7.68 10.86 10.45
N ALA A 165 6.84 9.84 10.24
CA ALA A 165 7.27 8.53 9.76
C ALA A 165 8.02 8.63 8.43
N LYS A 166 7.53 9.48 7.51
CA LYS A 166 8.19 9.72 6.23
C LYS A 166 9.58 10.35 6.37
N VAL A 167 9.75 11.30 7.30
CA VAL A 167 11.07 11.87 7.61
C VAL A 167 12.02 10.78 8.10
N LEU A 168 11.55 9.88 8.98
CA LEU A 168 12.36 8.77 9.49
C LEU A 168 12.74 7.76 8.40
N ASP A 169 11.84 7.45 7.46
CA ASP A 169 12.15 6.60 6.30
C ASP A 169 13.25 7.20 5.42
N ILE A 170 13.20 8.51 5.16
CA ILE A 170 14.23 9.20 4.40
C ILE A 170 15.57 9.19 5.16
N CYS A 171 15.54 9.30 6.50
CA CYS A 171 16.73 9.10 7.31
C CYS A 171 17.30 7.68 7.16
N ARG A 172 16.46 6.63 7.20
CA ARG A 172 16.90 5.23 6.98
C ARG A 172 17.51 5.05 5.60
N GLU A 173 16.93 5.66 4.57
CA GLU A 173 17.45 5.61 3.20
C GLU A 173 18.85 6.23 3.12
N PHE A 174 19.07 7.40 3.73
CA PHE A 174 20.38 8.06 3.76
C PHE A 174 21.44 7.22 4.47
N LEU A 175 21.06 6.60 5.59
CA LEU A 175 21.94 5.79 6.44
C LEU A 175 22.27 4.41 5.86
N ARG A 176 21.56 3.98 4.81
CA ARG A 176 21.82 2.70 4.17
C ARG A 176 23.21 2.68 3.51
N PRO A 177 24.07 1.70 3.82
CA PRO A 177 25.35 1.55 3.14
C PRO A 177 25.18 1.47 1.62
N GLY A 178 25.99 2.23 0.87
CA GLY A 178 25.93 2.27 -0.59
C GLY A 178 24.80 3.13 -1.18
N ALA A 179 24.01 3.84 -0.36
CA ALA A 179 23.06 4.82 -0.86
C ALA A 179 23.80 5.95 -1.60
N LYS A 180 23.22 6.43 -2.70
CA LYS A 180 23.79 7.49 -3.53
C LYS A 180 23.94 8.78 -2.72
N MET A 181 25.17 9.29 -2.60
CA MET A 181 25.42 10.56 -1.92
C MET A 181 24.88 11.76 -2.70
N PRO A 182 24.29 12.74 -2.02
CA PRO A 182 23.89 14.00 -2.64
C PRO A 182 25.11 14.72 -3.23
N SER A 183 24.98 15.22 -4.46
CA SER A 183 26.01 16.04 -5.09
C SER A 183 26.29 17.29 -4.25
N GLY A 184 27.56 17.54 -3.94
CA GLY A 184 27.98 18.72 -3.15
C GLY A 184 28.06 18.50 -1.63
N LEU A 185 27.87 17.26 -1.15
CA LEU A 185 28.07 16.92 0.26
C LEU A 185 29.46 16.28 0.47
N SER A 186 30.51 17.09 0.57
CA SER A 186 31.91 16.65 0.59
C SER A 186 32.27 15.62 1.67
N ASN A 187 31.64 15.71 2.86
CA ASN A 187 31.85 14.78 3.98
C ASN A 187 30.60 13.93 4.28
N GLY A 188 29.77 13.68 3.26
CA GLY A 188 28.50 12.98 3.41
C GLY A 188 28.61 11.57 3.97
N GLU A 189 29.67 10.84 3.59
CA GLU A 189 29.90 9.48 4.07
C GLU A 189 30.24 9.44 5.57
N GLN A 190 31.08 10.36 6.05
CA GLN A 190 31.39 10.48 7.48
C GLN A 190 30.16 10.88 8.30
N MET A 191 29.32 11.77 7.77
CA MET A 191 28.03 12.10 8.39
C MET A 191 27.13 10.86 8.47
N ARG A 192 27.07 10.06 7.40
CA ARG A 192 26.31 8.79 7.36
C ARG A 192 26.78 7.81 8.43
N GLU A 193 28.09 7.56 8.49
CA GLU A 193 28.71 6.68 9.50
C GLU A 193 28.44 7.17 10.93
N SER A 194 28.36 8.49 11.12
CA SER A 194 28.03 9.13 12.40
C SER A 194 26.54 9.17 12.73
N GLY A 195 25.67 8.60 11.86
CA GLY A 195 24.22 8.62 12.02
C GLY A 195 23.57 9.99 11.84
N ILE A 196 24.22 10.90 11.09
CA ILE A 196 23.81 12.31 10.93
C ILE A 196 23.27 12.55 9.52
N VAL A 197 22.06 13.08 9.44
CA VAL A 197 21.35 13.37 8.19
C VAL A 197 21.20 14.89 8.00
N PRO A 198 21.69 15.46 6.89
CA PRO A 198 21.54 16.88 6.57
C PRO A 198 20.08 17.32 6.33
N ARG A 199 19.70 18.51 6.81
CA ARG A 199 18.35 19.08 6.58
C ARG A 199 18.06 19.36 5.11
N ASN A 200 19.06 19.78 4.34
CA ASN A 200 18.89 20.04 2.90
C ASN A 200 18.59 18.75 2.13
N TYR A 201 19.14 17.61 2.54
CA TYR A 201 18.78 16.29 2.01
C TYR A 201 17.31 15.97 2.28
N LEU A 202 16.86 16.10 3.54
CA LEU A 202 15.46 15.89 3.92
C LEU A 202 14.52 16.80 3.11
N GLN A 203 14.87 18.08 2.97
CA GLN A 203 14.10 19.05 2.20
C GLN A 203 13.99 18.66 0.72
N THR A 204 15.10 18.27 0.10
CA THR A 204 15.12 17.87 -1.32
C THR A 204 14.28 16.60 -1.55
N ARG A 205 14.32 15.65 -0.60
CA ARG A 205 13.58 14.38 -0.68
C ARG A 205 12.09 14.54 -0.38
N THR A 206 11.71 15.49 0.49
CA THR A 206 10.30 15.72 0.87
C THR A 206 9.59 16.73 -0.02
N GLN A 207 10.30 17.59 -0.74
CA GLN A 207 9.68 18.68 -1.52
C GLN A 207 8.63 18.22 -2.54
N ARG A 208 8.78 17.02 -3.10
CA ARG A 208 7.84 16.41 -4.08
C ARG A 208 6.96 15.31 -3.49
N VAL A 209 7.01 15.13 -2.16
CA VAL A 209 6.13 14.18 -1.48
C VAL A 209 4.82 14.89 -1.19
N ALA A 210 3.70 14.29 -1.61
CA ALA A 210 2.39 14.91 -1.58
C ALA A 210 2.01 15.45 -0.18
N ALA A 211 2.31 14.70 0.90
CA ALA A 211 2.12 15.15 2.29
C ALA A 211 2.65 16.54 2.61
N PHE A 212 3.80 16.87 2.02
CA PHE A 212 4.56 18.07 2.30
C PHE A 212 4.22 19.13 1.26
N GLU A 213 4.26 18.77 -0.04
CA GLU A 213 3.98 19.67 -1.15
C GLU A 213 2.60 20.34 -1.02
N LYS A 214 1.57 19.55 -0.70
CA LYS A 214 0.17 20.02 -0.62
C LYS A 214 -0.22 20.58 0.75
N HIS A 215 0.73 20.72 1.68
CA HIS A 215 0.44 21.25 3.01
C HIS A 215 -0.02 22.70 2.96
N ARG A 216 -1.01 23.10 3.78
CA ARG A 216 -1.60 24.45 3.80
C ARG A 216 -0.57 25.58 3.93
N PHE A 217 0.52 25.33 4.67
CA PHE A 217 1.61 26.29 4.89
C PHE A 217 2.86 26.02 4.03
N GLY A 218 2.73 25.15 3.03
CA GLY A 218 3.81 24.74 2.11
C GLY A 218 4.75 23.67 2.67
N ALA A 219 5.52 23.06 1.76
CA ALA A 219 6.40 21.93 2.03
C ALA A 219 7.46 22.19 3.11
N LYS A 220 8.05 23.40 3.12
CA LYS A 220 9.05 23.77 4.12
C LYS A 220 8.47 23.75 5.53
N ALA A 221 7.30 24.35 5.74
CA ALA A 221 6.65 24.39 7.03
C ALA A 221 6.25 22.98 7.49
N ALA A 222 5.71 22.16 6.57
CA ALA A 222 5.37 20.77 6.85
C ALA A 222 6.57 19.94 7.31
N LEU A 223 7.72 20.12 6.65
CA LEU A 223 8.97 19.46 7.04
C LEU A 223 9.46 19.94 8.41
N ASP A 224 9.46 21.25 8.65
CA ASP A 224 9.91 21.81 9.93
C ASP A 224 9.03 21.33 11.10
N MET A 225 7.71 21.20 10.89
CA MET A 225 6.80 20.60 11.87
C MET A 225 7.08 19.12 12.10
N ALA A 226 7.24 18.32 11.04
CA ALA A 226 7.55 16.90 11.17
C ALA A 226 8.89 16.64 11.89
N ILE A 227 9.91 17.46 11.62
CA ILE A 227 11.20 17.42 12.34
C ILE A 227 11.00 17.77 13.82
N THR A 228 10.20 18.81 14.12
CA THR A 228 9.92 19.22 15.49
C THR A 228 9.25 18.08 16.27
N THR A 229 8.26 17.43 15.67
CA THR A 229 7.60 16.25 16.25
C THR A 229 8.61 15.10 16.47
N ALA A 230 9.44 14.78 15.48
CA ALA A 230 10.46 13.74 15.60
C ALA A 230 11.49 14.00 16.71
N ILE A 231 11.86 15.27 16.93
CA ILE A 231 12.73 15.68 18.05
C ILE A 231 11.99 15.52 19.38
N ALA A 232 10.76 15.99 19.47
CA ALA A 232 9.94 15.88 20.68
C ALA A 232 9.71 14.41 21.07
N ASN A 233 9.54 13.53 20.09
CA ASN A 233 9.39 12.09 20.26
C ASN A 233 10.72 11.34 20.49
N GLY A 234 11.86 12.06 20.56
CA GLY A 234 13.17 11.46 20.81
C GLY A 234 13.69 10.57 19.69
N ARG A 235 13.17 10.71 18.47
CA ARG A 235 13.58 9.91 17.29
C ARG A 235 14.86 10.45 16.66
N ILE A 236 14.98 11.77 16.61
CA ILE A 236 16.14 12.49 16.08
C ILE A 236 16.55 13.64 17.02
N MET A 237 17.75 14.17 16.83
CA MET A 237 18.29 15.29 17.59
C MET A 237 19.04 16.26 16.68
N GLU A 238 18.78 17.56 16.79
CA GLU A 238 19.58 18.57 16.08
C GLU A 238 21.02 18.58 16.60
N VAL A 239 21.98 18.47 15.67
CA VAL A 239 23.41 18.53 16.00
C VAL A 239 23.84 19.98 16.13
N LYS A 240 24.61 20.30 17.19
CA LYS A 240 25.15 21.65 17.40
C LYS A 240 25.98 22.10 16.19
N HIS A 241 25.76 23.34 15.76
CA HIS A 241 26.41 23.92 14.58
C HIS A 241 27.94 23.81 14.61
N ASP A 242 28.58 24.18 15.72
CA ASP A 242 30.05 24.16 15.84
C ASP A 242 30.60 22.74 15.62
N LYS A 243 29.93 21.72 16.16
CA LYS A 243 30.31 20.32 15.93
C LYS A 243 30.15 19.89 14.47
N LEU A 244 29.21 20.46 13.72
CA LEU A 244 29.03 20.15 12.30
C LEU A 244 30.15 20.77 11.45
N VAL A 245 30.57 21.99 11.79
CA VAL A 245 31.67 22.68 11.12
C VAL A 245 33.00 21.97 11.43
N ASP A 246 33.27 21.70 12.71
CA ASP A 246 34.55 21.13 13.15
C ASP A 246 34.78 19.70 12.62
N LEU A 247 33.74 18.85 12.67
CA LEU A 247 33.88 17.43 12.32
C LEU A 247 33.60 17.12 10.85
N PHE A 248 32.73 17.92 10.20
CA PHE A 248 32.22 17.58 8.87
C PHE A 248 32.34 18.73 7.87
N SER A 249 32.94 19.87 8.22
CA SER A 249 32.95 21.09 7.39
C SER A 249 31.57 21.49 6.87
N PHE A 250 30.50 21.13 7.59
CA PHE A 250 29.12 21.33 7.16
C PHE A 250 28.49 22.50 7.93
N HIS A 251 28.03 23.50 7.18
CA HIS A 251 27.53 24.77 7.74
C HIS A 251 25.99 24.85 7.80
N GLY A 252 25.29 23.78 7.40
CA GLY A 252 23.84 23.70 7.46
C GLY A 252 23.33 23.06 8.76
N LYS A 253 22.01 22.94 8.89
CA LYS A 253 21.39 22.12 9.93
C LYS A 253 21.48 20.64 9.59
N ALA A 254 21.72 19.80 10.58
CA ALA A 254 21.69 18.35 10.44
C ALA A 254 21.18 17.70 11.73
N TYR A 255 20.64 16.49 11.59
CA TYR A 255 20.01 15.76 12.68
C TYR A 255 20.66 14.40 12.86
N ARG A 256 21.05 14.07 14.09
CA ARG A 256 21.48 12.72 14.47
C ARG A 256 20.26 11.87 14.72
N VAL A 257 20.24 10.68 14.13
CA VAL A 257 19.21 9.68 14.37
C VAL A 257 19.51 8.95 15.68
N LEU A 258 18.56 8.94 16.60
CA LEU A 258 18.71 8.31 17.93
C LEU A 258 18.04 6.94 17.97
N ASN A 259 16.83 6.85 17.44
CA ASN A 259 16.05 5.62 17.42
C ASN A 259 15.27 5.49 16.11
N LEU A 260 15.57 4.43 15.36
CA LEU A 260 14.92 4.09 14.10
C LEU A 260 13.76 3.10 14.23
N ALA A 261 13.35 2.74 15.45
CA ALA A 261 12.29 1.76 15.69
C ALA A 261 11.07 2.10 14.81
N VAL A 262 10.79 1.16 13.90
CA VAL A 262 9.54 1.11 13.13
C VAL A 262 8.40 0.91 14.12
#